data_AF-A0AAD5Q6U0-F1
#
_entry.id   AF-A0AAD5Q6U0-F1
#
_cell.length_a   1.000
_cell.length_b   1.000
_cell.length_c   1.000
_cell.angle_alpha   90.00
_cell.angle_beta   90.00
_cell.angle_gamma   90.00
#
_symmetry.space_group_name_H-M   'P 1'
#
loop_
_entity.id
_entity.type
_entity.pdbx_description
1 polymer ?
#
loop_
_entity_poly.entity_id
_entity_poly.type
_entity_poly.pdbx_seq_one_letter_code
_entity_poly.pdbx_strand_id
1 'polypeptide(L)'
;MAMRRWVYAALAVARVFCACFALGMIHPDEFFQSQEVMARHVLHGDQQLQRQLHVPWEFRLPTPNRSVLFPALVAGLPYRLMEWLGVTPTGSRLLLIPRLLLCVSSFFLDAALWKCAKALHHPDPMGVVLSFASSWTTLIFLSRPFSNTFETLVLAACMLTLLCMNPHRNLCFQILHPQTLWLGALLAVGFFTRFTFPLFFFPLGLELVRRQDEILQTAFMKKNSQPGVLRRLMRAISIAVQGFISFASCSLCIIVLDSIYFRGMNLPVETVLSPAWLNENLVIAPLNNLKYNMHEFGYKVLE
;
A
#
# COMPACT_ATOMS: atom_id res chain seq x y z
N MET A 1 4.30 13.74 -31.43
CA MET A 1 4.04 14.14 -30.02
C MET A 1 2.59 14.53 -29.75
N ALA A 2 1.94 15.38 -30.55
CA ALA A 2 0.55 15.81 -30.32
C ALA A 2 -0.45 14.65 -30.29
N MET A 3 -0.42 13.74 -31.28
CA MET A 3 -1.32 12.58 -31.35
C MET A 3 -1.28 11.71 -30.08
N ARG A 4 -0.08 11.45 -29.53
CA ARG A 4 0.06 10.64 -28.31
C ARG A 4 -0.55 11.31 -27.07
N ARG A 5 -0.51 12.65 -26.99
CA ARG A 5 -1.17 13.39 -25.90
C ARG A 5 -2.68 13.30 -26.02
N TRP A 6 -3.22 13.36 -27.23
CA TRP A 6 -4.65 13.15 -27.47
C TRP A 6 -5.11 11.73 -27.15
N VAL A 7 -4.33 10.71 -27.53
CA VAL A 7 -4.60 9.31 -27.16
C VAL A 7 -4.59 9.16 -25.64
N TYR A 8 -3.58 9.71 -24.94
CA TYR A 8 -3.55 9.67 -23.48
C TYR A 8 -4.76 10.38 -22.86
N ALA A 9 -5.11 11.57 -23.36
CA ALA A 9 -6.29 12.30 -22.88
C ALA A 9 -7.58 11.49 -23.08
N ALA A 10 -7.75 10.84 -24.23
CA ALA A 10 -8.89 9.95 -24.50
C ALA A 10 -8.92 8.77 -23.52
N LEU A 11 -7.77 8.13 -23.25
CA LEU A 11 -7.66 7.05 -22.27
C LEU A 11 -7.93 7.52 -20.83
N ALA A 12 -7.48 8.71 -20.46
CA ALA A 12 -7.74 9.31 -19.16
C ALA A 12 -9.26 9.59 -18.98
N VAL A 13 -9.91 10.14 -20.01
CA VAL A 13 -11.37 10.32 -20.02
C VAL A 13 -12.09 8.97 -19.96
N ALA A 14 -11.65 7.98 -20.72
CA ALA A 14 -12.20 6.62 -20.67
C ALA A 14 -12.08 6.01 -19.27
N ARG A 15 -10.95 6.19 -18.59
CA ARG A 15 -10.73 5.71 -17.21
C ARG A 15 -11.72 6.34 -16.23
N VAL A 16 -11.88 7.66 -16.28
CA VAL A 16 -12.86 8.38 -15.44
C VAL A 16 -14.28 7.94 -15.76
N PHE A 17 -14.61 7.81 -17.04
CA PHE A 17 -15.91 7.32 -17.49
C PHE A 17 -16.19 5.91 -16.95
N CYS A 18 -15.23 4.98 -17.09
CA CYS A 18 -15.34 3.63 -16.55
C CYS A 18 -15.51 3.62 -15.03
N ALA A 19 -14.77 4.45 -14.29
CA ALA A 19 -14.91 4.53 -12.83
C ALA A 19 -16.32 4.95 -12.40
N CYS A 20 -16.96 5.86 -13.14
CA CYS A 20 -18.30 6.37 -12.86
C CYS A 20 -19.43 5.46 -13.33
N PHE A 21 -19.32 4.92 -14.55
CA PHE A 21 -20.44 4.30 -15.25
C PHE A 21 -20.34 2.77 -15.34
N ALA A 22 -19.16 2.17 -15.13
CA ALA A 22 -19.03 0.71 -15.07
C ALA A 22 -19.52 0.18 -13.71
N LEU A 23 -20.84 0.16 -13.51
CA LEU A 23 -21.47 -0.22 -12.25
C LEU A 23 -21.47 -1.74 -11.98
N GLY A 24 -21.10 -2.56 -12.97
CA GLY A 24 -21.02 -4.01 -12.81
C GLY A 24 -20.11 -4.42 -11.64
N MET A 25 -20.57 -5.39 -10.86
CA MET A 25 -19.77 -6.07 -9.83
C MET A 25 -18.81 -7.04 -10.53
N ILE A 26 -17.52 -6.88 -10.29
CA ILE A 26 -16.49 -7.77 -10.85
C ILE A 26 -16.07 -8.82 -9.83
N HIS A 27 -15.94 -8.40 -8.58
CA HIS A 27 -15.52 -9.28 -7.49
C HIS A 27 -16.12 -8.78 -6.17
N PRO A 28 -16.61 -9.67 -5.29
CA PRO A 28 -17.24 -9.29 -4.02
C PRO A 28 -16.31 -8.55 -3.06
N ASP A 29 -15.00 -8.81 -3.13
CA ASP A 29 -13.98 -8.11 -2.32
C ASP A 29 -14.01 -6.58 -2.45
N GLU A 30 -14.54 -6.05 -3.56
CA GLU A 30 -14.73 -4.61 -3.73
C GLU A 30 -15.55 -4.01 -2.58
N PHE A 31 -16.53 -4.77 -2.10
CA PHE A 31 -17.45 -4.36 -1.04
C PHE A 31 -16.99 -4.88 0.31
N PHE A 32 -16.73 -6.19 0.39
CA PHE A 32 -16.50 -6.89 1.65
C PHE A 32 -15.15 -6.58 2.29
N GLN A 33 -14.09 -6.32 1.51
CA GLN A 33 -12.77 -6.05 2.08
C GLN A 33 -12.55 -4.59 2.44
N SER A 34 -13.39 -3.65 2.00
CA SER A 34 -13.14 -2.22 2.19
C SER A 34 -14.40 -1.41 2.48
N GLN A 35 -15.32 -1.33 1.53
CA GLN A 35 -16.47 -0.41 1.58
C GLN A 35 -17.41 -0.73 2.73
N GLU A 36 -17.84 -1.98 2.89
CA GLU A 36 -18.81 -2.36 3.93
C GLU A 36 -18.22 -2.26 5.34
N VAL A 37 -16.94 -2.65 5.47
CA VAL A 37 -16.18 -2.55 6.73
C VAL A 37 -16.12 -1.10 7.20
N MET A 38 -15.93 -0.15 6.28
CA MET A 38 -15.81 1.26 6.63
C MET A 38 -17.16 1.98 6.71
N ALA A 39 -18.13 1.62 5.87
CA ALA A 39 -19.45 2.26 5.82
C ALA A 39 -20.20 2.17 7.16
N ARG A 40 -19.93 1.12 7.96
CA ARG A 40 -20.52 0.96 9.30
C ARG A 40 -20.22 2.13 10.26
N HIS A 41 -19.14 2.89 10.01
CA HIS A 41 -18.75 4.04 10.85
C HIS A 41 -19.23 5.38 10.31
N VAL A 42 -20.01 5.41 9.22
CA VAL A 42 -20.55 6.67 8.66
C VAL A 42 -22.07 6.63 8.57
N LEU A 43 -22.67 5.44 8.60
CA LEU A 43 -24.12 5.25 8.63
C LEU A 43 -24.71 5.40 10.05
N HIS A 44 -24.44 6.52 10.72
CA HIS A 44 -24.97 6.85 12.05
C HIS A 44 -26.43 7.32 11.97
N GLY A 45 -27.38 6.44 11.65
CA GLY A 45 -28.82 6.76 11.75
C GLY A 45 -29.71 6.17 10.67
N ASP A 46 -29.15 5.70 9.55
CA ASP A 46 -29.93 4.98 8.53
C ASP A 46 -30.00 3.49 8.87
N GLN A 47 -31.04 3.11 9.62
CA GLN A 47 -31.25 1.72 10.03
C GLN A 47 -31.47 0.76 8.84
N GLN A 48 -31.89 1.24 7.67
CA GLN A 48 -32.13 0.37 6.52
C GLN A 48 -30.81 -0.01 5.84
N LEU A 49 -29.98 0.98 5.51
CA LEU A 49 -28.66 0.75 4.91
C LEU A 49 -27.72 0.03 5.88
N GLN A 50 -27.77 0.36 7.18
CA GLN A 50 -26.92 -0.29 8.17
C GLN A 50 -27.25 -1.79 8.33
N ARG A 51 -28.52 -2.19 8.25
CA ARG A 51 -28.92 -3.62 8.32
C ARG A 51 -28.45 -4.45 7.13
N GLN A 52 -28.14 -3.81 6.01
CA GLN A 52 -27.67 -4.47 4.78
C GLN A 52 -26.15 -4.67 4.77
N LEU A 53 -25.40 -4.00 5.66
CA LEU A 53 -23.95 -4.14 5.73
C LEU A 53 -23.52 -5.50 6.28
N HIS A 54 -22.55 -6.13 5.61
CA HIS A 54 -21.93 -7.35 6.06
C HIS A 54 -20.44 -7.13 6.36
N VAL A 55 -20.08 -7.09 7.65
CA VAL A 55 -18.66 -7.11 8.04
C VAL A 55 -18.15 -8.54 7.99
N PRO A 56 -17.18 -8.90 7.14
CA PRO A 56 -16.67 -10.26 7.06
C PRO A 56 -15.98 -10.70 8.35
N TRP A 57 -15.92 -12.01 8.55
CA TRP A 57 -15.25 -12.63 9.69
C TRP A 57 -13.77 -12.20 9.83
N GLU A 58 -13.11 -11.86 8.71
CA GLU A 58 -11.72 -11.37 8.65
C GLU A 58 -11.47 -10.10 9.49
N PHE A 59 -12.52 -9.30 9.71
CA PHE A 59 -12.49 -8.05 10.48
C PHE A 59 -13.22 -8.17 11.84
N ARG A 60 -13.55 -9.40 12.27
CA ARG A 60 -14.25 -9.66 13.54
C ARG A 60 -13.28 -10.19 14.60
N LEU A 61 -13.58 -9.87 15.85
CA LEU A 61 -12.96 -10.49 17.02
C LEU A 61 -13.41 -11.95 17.14
N PRO A 62 -12.61 -12.83 17.78
CA PRO A 62 -11.41 -12.55 18.59
C PRO A 62 -10.10 -12.37 17.81
N THR A 63 -10.03 -12.87 16.57
CA THR A 63 -8.78 -12.97 15.79
C THR A 63 -8.92 -12.35 14.39
N PRO A 64 -8.99 -11.01 14.28
CA PRO A 64 -9.02 -10.35 12.97
C PRO A 64 -7.71 -10.64 12.22
N ASN A 65 -7.83 -11.02 10.96
CA ASN A 65 -6.71 -11.44 10.10
C ASN A 65 -6.46 -10.50 8.92
N ARG A 66 -7.18 -9.37 8.85
CA ARG A 66 -6.89 -8.25 7.95
C ARG A 66 -6.70 -6.96 8.74
N SER A 67 -5.71 -6.19 8.32
CA SER A 67 -5.47 -4.85 8.87
C SER A 67 -6.57 -3.90 8.44
N VAL A 68 -6.94 -2.96 9.30
CA VAL A 68 -7.87 -1.87 8.94
C VAL A 68 -7.19 -0.80 8.08
N LEU A 69 -5.86 -0.81 7.99
CA LEU A 69 -5.08 0.21 7.28
C LEU A 69 -5.59 0.48 5.86
N PHE A 70 -5.65 -0.56 5.02
CA PHE A 70 -6.08 -0.40 3.64
C PHE A 70 -7.56 0.03 3.53
N PRO A 71 -8.52 -0.63 4.20
CA PRO A 71 -9.92 -0.22 4.18
C PRO A 71 -10.11 1.23 4.63
N ALA A 72 -9.44 1.63 5.72
CA ALA A 72 -9.50 2.98 6.26
C ALA A 72 -8.99 4.02 5.28
N LEU A 73 -7.92 3.75 4.54
CA LEU A 73 -7.37 4.69 3.57
C LEU A 73 -8.21 4.79 2.29
N VAL A 74 -8.72 3.67 1.80
CA VAL A 74 -9.37 3.59 0.48
C VAL A 74 -10.88 3.86 0.54
N ALA A 75 -11.55 3.46 1.62
CA ALA A 75 -12.98 3.70 1.81
C ALA A 75 -13.27 4.62 3.02
N GLY A 76 -12.56 4.46 4.14
CA GLY A 76 -12.79 5.24 5.35
C GLY A 76 -12.54 6.75 5.17
N LEU A 77 -11.38 7.11 4.61
CA LEU A 77 -11.00 8.49 4.33
C LEU A 77 -12.00 9.19 3.39
N PRO A 78 -12.40 8.62 2.24
CA PRO A 78 -13.41 9.25 1.39
C PRO A 78 -14.76 9.40 2.09
N TYR A 79 -15.17 8.45 2.93
CA TYR A 79 -16.43 8.58 3.67
C TYR A 79 -16.36 9.67 4.75
N ARG A 80 -15.25 9.78 5.48
CA ARG A 80 -14.99 10.89 6.42
C ARG A 80 -15.00 12.24 5.72
N LEU A 81 -14.39 12.32 4.54
CA LEU A 81 -14.40 13.55 3.73
C LEU A 81 -15.83 13.90 3.28
N MET A 82 -16.60 12.91 2.85
CA MET A 82 -18.01 13.06 2.47
C MET A 82 -18.84 13.61 3.65
N GLU A 83 -18.66 13.04 4.85
CA GLU A 83 -19.32 13.49 6.09
C GLU A 83 -18.93 14.93 6.44
N TRP A 84 -17.64 15.27 6.38
CA TRP A 84 -17.15 16.61 6.65
C TRP A 84 -17.72 17.67 5.67
N LEU A 85 -17.95 17.27 4.42
CA LEU A 85 -18.59 18.11 3.40
C LEU A 85 -20.12 18.16 3.54
N GLY A 86 -20.71 17.50 4.54
CA GLY A 86 -22.16 17.47 4.77
C GLY A 86 -22.94 16.66 3.72
N VAL A 87 -22.27 15.78 2.97
CA VAL A 87 -22.91 14.97 1.94
C VAL A 87 -23.54 13.73 2.57
N THR A 88 -24.84 13.54 2.36
CA THR A 88 -25.54 12.40 2.97
C THR A 88 -25.06 11.06 2.39
N PRO A 89 -24.81 10.04 3.22
CA PRO A 89 -24.42 8.73 2.73
C PRO A 89 -25.61 8.07 2.01
N THR A 90 -25.41 7.65 0.77
CA THR A 90 -26.37 6.85 0.00
C THR A 90 -25.61 5.71 -0.67
N GLY A 91 -26.28 4.59 -1.00
CA GLY A 91 -25.60 3.41 -1.59
C GLY A 91 -24.78 3.74 -2.84
N SER A 92 -25.29 4.63 -3.71
CA SER A 92 -24.57 5.09 -4.90
C SER A 92 -23.33 5.92 -4.57
N ARG A 93 -23.39 6.78 -3.56
CA ARG A 93 -22.25 7.60 -3.12
C ARG A 93 -21.19 6.77 -2.40
N LEU A 94 -21.61 5.82 -1.56
CA LEU A 94 -20.71 4.87 -0.91
C LEU A 94 -19.96 4.01 -1.94
N LEU A 95 -20.61 3.66 -3.05
CA LEU A 95 -19.96 2.99 -4.17
C LEU A 95 -19.00 3.90 -4.94
N LEU A 96 -19.48 5.08 -5.36
CA LEU A 96 -18.79 5.91 -6.34
C LEU A 96 -17.60 6.68 -5.75
N ILE A 97 -17.70 7.20 -4.52
CA ILE A 97 -16.68 8.10 -3.97
C ILE A 97 -15.33 7.38 -3.78
N PRO A 98 -15.25 6.17 -3.18
CA PRO A 98 -14.00 5.41 -3.13
C PRO A 98 -13.43 5.11 -4.51
N ARG A 99 -14.30 4.83 -5.50
CA ARG A 99 -13.86 4.59 -6.88
C ARG A 99 -13.25 5.82 -7.52
N LEU A 100 -13.81 7.01 -7.29
CA LEU A 100 -13.26 8.27 -7.76
C LEU A 100 -11.91 8.58 -7.14
N LEU A 101 -11.76 8.38 -5.82
CA LEU A 101 -10.48 8.55 -5.14
C LEU A 101 -9.40 7.65 -5.75
N LEU A 102 -9.72 6.38 -5.98
CA LEU A 102 -8.78 5.44 -6.60
C LEU A 102 -8.54 5.71 -8.08
N CYS A 103 -9.55 6.19 -8.81
CA CYS A 103 -9.37 6.66 -10.18
C CYS A 103 -8.36 7.82 -10.22
N VAL A 104 -8.49 8.80 -9.31
CA VAL A 104 -7.51 9.90 -9.19
C VAL A 104 -6.13 9.35 -8.82
N SER A 105 -6.08 8.41 -7.87
CA SER A 105 -4.85 7.76 -7.42
C SER A 105 -4.20 6.93 -8.52
N SER A 106 -4.95 6.38 -9.46
CA SER A 106 -4.40 5.63 -10.60
C SER A 106 -3.53 6.50 -11.52
N PHE A 107 -3.77 7.81 -11.60
CA PHE A 107 -2.92 8.72 -12.38
C PHE A 107 -1.53 8.91 -11.76
N PHE A 108 -1.38 8.68 -10.45
CA PHE A 108 -0.07 8.59 -9.82
C PHE A 108 0.76 7.43 -10.43
N LEU A 109 0.12 6.32 -10.82
CA LEU A 109 0.80 5.20 -11.47
C LEU A 109 1.33 5.60 -12.86
N ASP A 110 0.56 6.34 -13.65
CA ASP A 110 1.00 6.86 -14.95
C ASP A 110 2.24 7.76 -14.76
N ALA A 111 2.18 8.68 -13.79
CA ALA A 111 3.29 9.57 -13.46
C ALA A 111 4.52 8.79 -12.93
N ALA A 112 4.28 7.75 -12.14
CA ALA A 112 5.33 6.88 -11.61
C ALA A 112 6.05 6.14 -12.74
N LEU A 113 5.30 5.49 -13.64
CA LEU A 113 5.84 4.78 -14.79
C LEU A 113 6.63 5.70 -15.71
N TRP A 114 6.12 6.90 -15.99
CA TRP A 114 6.82 7.92 -16.78
C TRP A 114 8.18 8.31 -16.16
N LYS A 115 8.20 8.56 -14.84
CA LYS A 115 9.43 8.92 -14.12
C LYS A 115 10.41 7.76 -14.05
N CYS A 116 9.93 6.55 -13.75
CA CYS A 116 10.75 5.34 -13.71
C CYS A 116 11.36 5.01 -15.09
N ALA A 117 10.57 5.09 -16.16
CA ALA A 117 11.04 4.88 -17.52
C ALA A 117 12.13 5.89 -17.92
N LYS A 118 11.97 7.17 -17.52
CA LYS A 118 13.02 8.18 -17.72
C LYS A 118 14.28 7.93 -16.88
N ALA A 119 14.12 7.53 -15.63
CA ALA A 119 15.24 7.20 -14.75
C ALA A 119 16.04 5.98 -15.26
N LEU A 120 15.40 5.07 -16.00
CA LEU A 120 16.01 3.93 -16.65
C LEU A 120 16.47 4.21 -18.10
N HIS A 121 16.43 5.47 -18.54
CA HIS A 121 16.80 5.88 -19.91
C HIS A 121 16.06 5.12 -21.02
N HIS A 122 14.80 4.73 -20.78
CA HIS A 122 13.99 4.05 -21.79
C HIS A 122 13.74 4.97 -23.00
N PRO A 123 13.87 4.47 -24.24
CA PRO A 123 13.79 5.30 -25.45
C PRO A 123 12.39 5.90 -25.69
N ASP A 124 11.33 5.21 -25.25
CA ASP A 124 9.96 5.71 -25.37
C ASP A 124 9.18 5.63 -24.04
N PRO A 125 9.37 6.60 -23.12
CA PRO A 125 8.65 6.61 -21.85
C PRO A 125 7.12 6.79 -22.03
N MET A 126 6.67 7.43 -23.12
CA MET A 126 5.24 7.66 -23.35
C MET A 126 4.57 6.38 -23.82
N GLY A 127 5.25 5.58 -24.63
CA GLY A 127 4.79 4.26 -25.04
C GLY A 127 4.47 3.37 -23.84
N VAL A 128 5.35 3.36 -22.82
CA VAL A 128 5.11 2.61 -21.58
C VAL A 128 3.83 3.04 -20.88
N VAL A 129 3.63 4.36 -20.72
CA VAL A 129 2.42 4.92 -20.07
C VAL A 129 1.17 4.60 -20.88
N LEU A 130 1.21 4.74 -22.21
CA LEU A 130 0.07 4.46 -23.07
C LEU A 130 -0.31 2.97 -23.04
N SER A 131 0.67 2.06 -23.08
CA SER A 131 0.43 0.63 -22.96
C SER A 131 -0.26 0.29 -21.63
N PHE A 132 0.23 0.86 -20.52
CA PHE A 132 -0.39 0.69 -19.22
C PHE A 132 -1.81 1.27 -19.18
N ALA A 133 -1.98 2.53 -19.60
CA ALA A 133 -3.24 3.26 -19.55
C ALA A 133 -4.35 2.64 -20.42
N SER A 134 -3.98 1.94 -21.49
CA SER A 134 -4.92 1.26 -22.39
C SER A 134 -5.39 -0.12 -21.90
N SER A 135 -4.73 -0.68 -20.88
CA SER A 135 -5.10 -2.00 -20.36
C SER A 135 -6.44 -1.98 -19.63
N TRP A 136 -7.23 -3.04 -19.79
CA TRP A 136 -8.50 -3.22 -19.10
C TRP A 136 -8.33 -3.15 -17.57
N THR A 137 -7.25 -3.75 -17.04
CA THR A 137 -6.89 -3.67 -15.62
C THR A 137 -6.78 -2.22 -15.13
N THR A 138 -6.18 -1.34 -15.93
CA THR A 138 -6.03 0.07 -15.54
C THR A 138 -7.33 0.85 -15.65
N LEU A 139 -8.15 0.56 -16.68
CA LEU A 139 -9.44 1.23 -16.87
C LEU A 139 -10.49 0.81 -15.83
N ILE A 140 -10.41 -0.42 -15.32
CA ILE A 140 -11.49 -1.02 -14.53
C ILE A 140 -11.07 -1.42 -13.12
N PHE A 141 -9.94 -2.13 -12.95
CA PHE A 141 -9.54 -2.61 -11.63
C PHE A 141 -8.89 -1.51 -10.77
N LEU A 142 -8.04 -0.68 -11.36
CA LEU A 142 -7.29 0.33 -10.59
C LEU A 142 -8.14 1.50 -10.08
N SER A 143 -9.37 1.63 -10.55
CA SER A 143 -10.36 2.57 -10.01
C SER A 143 -11.27 1.93 -8.95
N ARG A 144 -11.04 0.67 -8.55
CA ARG A 144 -11.89 -0.04 -7.59
C ARG A 144 -11.14 -0.37 -6.30
N PRO A 145 -11.83 -0.35 -5.14
CA PRO A 145 -11.25 -0.51 -3.81
C PRO A 145 -10.86 -1.95 -3.48
N PHE A 146 -9.96 -2.50 -4.28
CA PHE A 146 -9.28 -3.76 -4.04
C PHE A 146 -7.96 -3.55 -3.32
N SER A 147 -7.61 -4.52 -2.46
CA SER A 147 -6.29 -4.55 -1.84
C SER A 147 -5.17 -4.65 -2.89
N ASN A 148 -5.40 -5.33 -4.03
CA ASN A 148 -4.47 -5.31 -5.19
C ASN A 148 -4.18 -3.90 -5.70
N THR A 149 -5.20 -3.04 -5.79
CA THR A 149 -5.05 -1.67 -6.30
C THR A 149 -4.14 -0.87 -5.38
N PHE A 150 -4.34 -1.02 -4.07
CA PHE A 150 -3.50 -0.36 -3.07
C PHE A 150 -2.07 -0.93 -3.05
N GLU A 151 -1.89 -2.25 -3.13
CA GLU A 151 -0.55 -2.86 -3.30
C GLU A 151 0.17 -2.31 -4.53
N THR A 152 -0.53 -2.12 -5.65
CA THR A 152 0.04 -1.55 -6.88
C THR A 152 0.52 -0.12 -6.66
N LEU A 153 -0.26 0.71 -5.94
CA LEU A 153 0.14 2.06 -5.56
C LEU A 153 1.39 2.07 -4.66
N VAL A 154 1.43 1.20 -3.65
CA VAL A 154 2.58 1.05 -2.75
C VAL A 154 3.81 0.57 -3.52
N LEU A 155 3.67 -0.42 -4.41
CA LEU A 155 4.77 -0.92 -5.24
C LEU A 155 5.31 0.17 -6.17
N ALA A 156 4.44 0.97 -6.79
CA ALA A 156 4.86 2.11 -7.60
C ALA A 156 5.62 3.17 -6.77
N ALA A 157 5.20 3.42 -5.53
CA ALA A 157 5.93 4.27 -4.60
C ALA A 157 7.31 3.69 -4.24
N CYS A 158 7.42 2.37 -4.06
CA CYS A 158 8.70 1.69 -3.87
C CYS A 158 9.62 1.88 -5.08
N MET A 159 9.10 1.67 -6.30
CA MET A 159 9.87 1.89 -7.53
C MET A 159 10.35 3.33 -7.68
N LEU A 160 9.47 4.32 -7.43
CA LEU A 160 9.83 5.73 -7.45
C LEU A 160 10.91 6.06 -6.43
N THR A 161 10.80 5.53 -5.21
CA THR A 161 11.80 5.73 -4.15
C THR A 161 13.15 5.12 -4.55
N LEU A 162 13.15 3.93 -5.15
CA LEU A 162 14.36 3.24 -5.58
C LEU A 162 15.04 3.94 -6.78
N LEU A 163 14.26 4.39 -7.76
CA LEU A 163 14.75 4.87 -9.05
C LEU A 163 14.96 6.38 -9.12
N CYS A 164 14.08 7.16 -8.49
CA CYS A 164 14.07 8.62 -8.66
C CYS A 164 14.61 9.38 -7.45
N MET A 165 14.73 8.74 -6.28
CA MET A 165 15.29 9.40 -5.11
C MET A 165 16.81 9.42 -5.16
N ASN A 166 17.41 10.58 -4.85
CA ASN A 166 18.86 10.75 -4.89
C ASN A 166 19.55 9.77 -3.94
N PRO A 167 20.36 8.82 -4.45
CA PRO A 167 20.96 7.77 -3.63
C PRO A 167 22.18 8.26 -2.83
N HIS A 168 22.70 9.45 -3.18
CA HIS A 168 23.79 10.11 -2.47
C HIS A 168 23.31 11.03 -1.34
N ARG A 169 22.00 11.22 -1.19
CA ARG A 169 21.45 12.07 -0.14
C ARG A 169 21.44 11.27 1.16
N ASN A 170 22.36 11.60 2.06
CA ASN A 170 22.41 10.96 3.38
C ASN A 170 21.91 11.93 4.46
N LEU A 171 21.27 11.38 5.50
CA LEU A 171 20.83 12.11 6.69
C LEU A 171 21.69 11.71 7.90
N CYS A 172 21.84 12.59 8.90
CA CYS A 172 22.64 12.39 10.12
C CYS A 172 24.04 11.82 9.86
N PHE A 173 25.03 12.68 9.57
CA PHE A 173 26.45 12.31 9.46
C PHE A 173 26.74 11.18 8.45
N GLN A 174 25.95 11.05 7.38
CA GLN A 174 26.08 10.02 6.34
C GLN A 174 25.69 8.60 6.74
N ILE A 175 25.06 8.42 7.91
CA ILE A 175 24.73 7.10 8.45
C ILE A 175 23.36 6.64 7.94
N LEU A 176 22.37 7.53 7.91
CA LEU A 176 21.00 7.19 7.53
C LEU A 176 20.75 7.42 6.05
N HIS A 177 20.26 6.38 5.38
CA HIS A 177 19.82 6.44 4.00
C HIS A 177 18.31 6.66 3.96
N PRO A 178 17.80 7.87 3.67
CA PRO A 178 16.37 8.10 3.60
C PRO A 178 15.69 7.16 2.61
N GLN A 179 16.41 6.70 1.57
CA GLN A 179 15.91 5.77 0.59
C GLN A 179 15.55 4.42 1.22
N THR A 180 16.44 3.90 2.08
CA THR A 180 16.26 2.60 2.75
C THR A 180 15.17 2.69 3.81
N LEU A 181 15.08 3.83 4.52
CA LEU A 181 14.01 4.09 5.48
C LEU A 181 12.64 4.14 4.80
N TRP A 182 12.48 4.93 3.74
CA TRP A 182 11.22 4.99 2.99
C TRP A 182 10.82 3.63 2.41
N LEU A 183 11.77 2.87 1.85
CA LEU A 183 11.50 1.52 1.35
C LEU A 183 11.10 0.55 2.47
N GLY A 184 11.72 0.63 3.65
CA GLY A 184 11.34 -0.17 4.82
C GLY A 184 9.93 0.16 5.32
N ALA A 185 9.58 1.44 5.38
CA ALA A 185 8.23 1.88 5.75
C ALA A 185 7.17 1.45 4.72
N LEU A 186 7.46 1.58 3.42
CA LEU A 186 6.56 1.12 2.36
C LEU A 186 6.38 -0.40 2.35
N LEU A 187 7.44 -1.16 2.65
CA LEU A 187 7.36 -2.61 2.84
C LEU A 187 6.40 -2.96 3.98
N ALA A 188 6.41 -2.21 5.08
CA ALA A 188 5.47 -2.42 6.18
C ALA A 188 4.02 -2.13 5.74
N VAL A 189 3.77 -1.00 5.08
CA VAL A 189 2.43 -0.66 4.56
C VAL A 189 1.92 -1.74 3.60
N GLY A 190 2.77 -2.22 2.69
CA GLY A 190 2.43 -3.30 1.77
C GLY A 190 2.17 -4.63 2.50
N PHE A 191 3.01 -5.00 3.46
CA PHE A 191 2.86 -6.23 4.25
C PHE A 191 1.56 -6.28 5.06
N PHE A 192 1.14 -5.14 5.63
CA PHE A 192 -0.14 -5.04 6.35
C PHE A 192 -1.35 -4.93 5.42
N THR A 193 -1.16 -4.48 4.18
CA THR A 193 -2.20 -4.57 3.15
C THR A 193 -2.41 -6.03 2.74
N ARG A 194 -1.31 -6.74 2.42
CA ARG A 194 -1.27 -8.18 2.18
C ARG A 194 0.06 -8.77 2.58
N PHE A 195 0.00 -9.90 3.27
CA PHE A 195 1.19 -10.61 3.76
C PHE A 195 2.09 -11.13 2.62
N THR A 196 1.59 -11.23 1.39
CA THR A 196 2.33 -11.66 0.19
C THR A 196 3.14 -10.55 -0.46
N PHE A 197 2.92 -9.28 -0.10
CA PHE A 197 3.62 -8.13 -0.67
C PHE A 197 5.16 -8.20 -0.63
N PRO A 198 5.82 -8.79 0.38
CA PRO A 198 7.27 -8.96 0.39
C PRO A 198 7.83 -9.68 -0.84
N LEU A 199 7.04 -10.53 -1.50
CA LEU A 199 7.45 -11.20 -2.74
C LEU A 199 7.61 -10.20 -3.90
N PHE A 200 6.72 -9.20 -3.99
CA PHE A 200 6.84 -8.12 -4.98
C PHE A 200 7.97 -7.16 -4.63
N PHE A 201 8.23 -6.95 -3.33
CA PHE A 201 9.31 -6.08 -2.87
C PHE A 201 10.70 -6.71 -3.03
N PHE A 202 10.82 -8.03 -2.95
CA PHE A 202 12.09 -8.76 -2.99
C PHE A 202 13.05 -8.31 -4.12
N PRO A 203 12.66 -8.25 -5.41
CA PRO A 203 13.55 -7.79 -6.46
C PRO A 203 14.00 -6.33 -6.27
N LEU A 204 13.16 -5.46 -5.70
CA LEU A 204 13.54 -4.07 -5.38
C LEU A 204 14.55 -4.02 -4.24
N GLY A 205 14.41 -4.89 -3.23
CA GLY A 205 15.36 -5.04 -2.13
C GLY A 205 16.74 -5.49 -2.62
N LEU A 206 16.79 -6.44 -3.54
CA LEU A 206 18.05 -6.87 -4.17
C LEU A 206 18.70 -5.74 -4.97
N GLU A 207 17.91 -5.02 -5.78
CA GLU A 207 18.40 -3.90 -6.57
C GLU A 207 18.91 -2.75 -5.69
N LEU A 208 18.29 -2.51 -4.54
CA LEU A 208 18.75 -1.52 -3.55
C LEU A 208 20.16 -1.87 -3.04
N VAL A 209 20.39 -3.13 -2.66
CA VAL A 209 21.70 -3.59 -2.20
C VAL A 209 22.73 -3.47 -3.32
N ARG A 210 22.37 -3.88 -4.54
CA ARG A 210 23.23 -3.78 -5.73
C ARG A 210 23.67 -2.34 -6.00
N ARG A 211 22.73 -1.39 -6.04
CA ARG A 211 23.01 0.05 -6.28
C ARG A 211 23.92 0.65 -5.21
N GLN A 212 23.69 0.30 -3.96
CA GLN A 212 24.51 0.81 -2.86
C GLN A 212 25.93 0.23 -2.89
N ASP A 213 26.09 -1.01 -3.34
CA ASP A 213 27.41 -1.59 -3.61
C ASP A 213 28.11 -0.87 -4.77
N GLU A 214 27.42 -0.55 -5.88
CA GLU A 214 27.98 0.25 -6.98
C GLU A 214 28.44 1.64 -6.54
N ILE A 215 27.66 2.31 -5.69
CA ILE A 215 28.04 3.61 -5.13
C ILE A 215 29.30 3.50 -4.26
N LEU A 216 29.42 2.43 -3.48
CA LEU A 216 30.63 2.16 -2.70
C LEU A 216 31.83 1.92 -3.62
N GLN A 217 31.67 1.10 -4.65
CA GLN A 217 32.75 0.81 -5.61
C GLN A 217 33.22 2.08 -6.33
N THR A 218 32.30 2.88 -6.86
CA THR A 218 32.64 4.13 -7.55
C THR A 218 33.34 5.14 -6.64
N ALA A 219 32.98 5.22 -5.37
CA ALA A 219 33.68 6.05 -4.39
C ALA A 219 35.13 5.60 -4.15
N PHE A 220 35.37 4.29 -4.14
CA PHE A 220 36.71 3.71 -3.95
C PHE A 220 37.58 3.81 -5.21
N MET A 221 36.99 3.65 -6.39
CA MET A 221 37.69 3.84 -7.66
C MET A 221 38.23 5.26 -7.80
N LYS A 222 37.48 6.28 -7.34
CA LYS A 222 37.99 7.67 -7.26
C LYS A 222 39.21 7.85 -6.35
N LYS A 223 39.40 6.93 -5.40
CA LYS A 223 40.55 6.88 -4.48
C LYS A 223 41.65 5.91 -4.96
N ASN A 224 41.59 5.42 -6.20
CA ASN A 224 42.50 4.39 -6.75
C ASN A 224 42.62 3.15 -5.85
N SER A 225 41.55 2.77 -5.16
CA SER A 225 41.52 1.64 -4.23
C SER A 225 40.32 0.74 -4.54
N GLN A 226 40.36 -0.53 -4.12
CA GLN A 226 39.19 -1.41 -4.17
C GLN A 226 38.61 -1.65 -2.78
N PRO A 227 37.27 -1.67 -2.61
CA PRO A 227 36.68 -2.00 -1.33
C PRO A 227 36.84 -3.51 -1.06
N GLY A 228 37.39 -3.86 0.11
CA GLY A 228 37.46 -5.26 0.54
C GLY A 228 36.07 -5.88 0.70
N VAL A 229 35.96 -7.20 0.52
CA VAL A 229 34.71 -7.98 0.61
C VAL A 229 33.98 -7.72 1.93
N LEU A 230 34.72 -7.68 3.05
CA LEU A 230 34.16 -7.39 4.37
C LEU A 230 33.44 -6.04 4.42
N ARG A 231 33.98 -5.00 3.76
CA ARG A 231 33.38 -3.66 3.76
C ARG A 231 32.09 -3.61 2.94
N ARG A 232 32.03 -4.36 1.84
CA ARG A 232 30.82 -4.52 1.01
C ARG A 232 29.73 -5.22 1.82
N LEU A 233 30.08 -6.30 2.51
CA LEU A 233 29.16 -7.03 3.39
C LEU A 233 28.64 -6.14 4.53
N MET A 234 29.52 -5.40 5.21
CA MET A 234 29.11 -4.49 6.29
C MET A 234 28.15 -3.39 5.79
N ARG A 235 28.35 -2.89 4.57
CA ARG A 235 27.44 -1.92 3.95
C ARG A 235 26.07 -2.52 3.68
N ALA A 236 26.02 -3.73 3.11
CA ALA A 236 24.78 -4.46 2.85
C ALA A 236 24.01 -4.75 4.16
N ILE A 237 24.71 -5.20 5.21
CA ILE A 237 24.12 -5.42 6.54
C ILE A 237 23.58 -4.12 7.10
N SER A 238 24.34 -3.01 7.01
CA SER A 238 23.88 -1.70 7.49
C SER A 238 22.58 -1.26 6.80
N ILE A 239 22.47 -1.45 5.49
CA ILE A 239 21.25 -1.14 4.71
C ILE A 239 20.08 -2.02 5.17
N ALA A 240 20.31 -3.32 5.34
CA ALA A 240 19.30 -4.25 5.80
C ALA A 240 18.80 -3.90 7.21
N VAL A 241 19.70 -3.55 8.13
CA VAL A 241 19.37 -3.13 9.50
C VAL A 241 18.57 -1.84 9.50
N GLN A 242 18.97 -0.83 8.72
CA GLN A 242 18.22 0.43 8.61
C GLN A 242 16.82 0.21 8.04
N GLY A 243 16.70 -0.58 6.96
CA GLY A 243 15.43 -0.95 6.38
C GLY A 243 14.55 -1.71 7.36
N PHE A 244 15.13 -2.65 8.12
CA PHE A 244 14.42 -3.42 9.14
C PHE A 244 13.93 -2.54 10.30
N ILE A 245 14.75 -1.62 10.81
CA ILE A 245 14.33 -0.67 11.85
C ILE A 245 13.13 0.16 11.37
N SER A 246 13.18 0.66 10.13
CA SER A 246 12.09 1.44 9.56
C SER A 246 10.83 0.61 9.30
N PHE A 247 11.00 -0.64 8.87
CA PHE A 247 9.90 -1.59 8.71
C PHE A 247 9.25 -1.90 10.06
N ALA A 248 10.05 -2.19 11.08
CA ALA A 248 9.59 -2.53 12.42
C ALA A 248 8.88 -1.36 13.09
N SER A 249 9.41 -0.13 12.97
CA SER A 249 8.76 1.06 13.53
C SER A 249 7.42 1.36 12.85
N CYS A 250 7.35 1.28 11.52
CA CYS A 250 6.11 1.46 10.80
C CYS A 250 5.09 0.34 11.10
N SER A 251 5.55 -0.91 11.17
CA SER A 251 4.72 -2.06 11.54
C SER A 251 4.14 -1.90 12.95
N LEU A 252 4.94 -1.43 13.91
CA LEU A 252 4.48 -1.18 15.28
C LEU A 252 3.37 -0.13 15.29
N CYS A 253 3.53 0.98 14.54
CA CYS A 253 2.48 1.99 14.41
C CYS A 253 1.19 1.38 13.84
N ILE A 254 1.28 0.54 12.80
CA ILE A 254 0.10 -0.10 12.21
C ILE A 254 -0.55 -1.10 13.18
N ILE A 255 0.23 -1.90 13.91
CA ILE A 255 -0.28 -2.82 14.94
C ILE A 255 -1.03 -2.07 16.03
N VAL A 256 -0.47 -0.94 16.49
CA VAL A 256 -1.14 -0.10 17.49
C VAL A 256 -2.46 0.45 16.93
N LEU A 257 -2.46 0.96 15.69
CA LEU A 257 -3.68 1.43 15.03
C LEU A 257 -4.74 0.34 14.88
N ASP A 258 -4.34 -0.86 14.44
CA ASP A 258 -5.24 -2.02 14.33
C ASP A 258 -5.79 -2.41 15.71
N SER A 259 -4.94 -2.46 16.74
CA SER A 259 -5.34 -2.84 18.11
C SER A 259 -6.35 -1.84 18.68
N ILE A 260 -6.11 -0.53 18.51
CA ILE A 260 -7.05 0.54 18.86
C ILE A 260 -8.37 0.34 18.11
N TYR A 261 -8.33 0.10 16.81
CA TYR A 261 -9.53 -0.04 16.00
C TYR A 261 -10.38 -1.27 16.35
N PHE A 262 -9.76 -2.43 16.59
CA PHE A 262 -10.50 -3.66 16.85
C PHE A 262 -10.97 -3.79 18.29
N ARG A 263 -10.20 -3.29 19.27
CA ARG A 263 -10.46 -3.53 20.71
C ARG A 263 -10.60 -2.26 21.55
N GLY A 264 -10.12 -1.12 21.05
CA GLY A 264 -9.96 0.11 21.83
C GLY A 264 -10.90 1.26 21.49
N MET A 265 -11.74 1.18 20.45
CA MET A 265 -12.50 2.36 19.98
C MET A 265 -13.42 3.02 21.03
N ASN A 266 -13.88 2.28 22.03
CA ASN A 266 -14.77 2.79 23.08
C ASN A 266 -14.03 3.14 24.39
N LEU A 267 -12.70 3.00 24.41
CA LEU A 267 -11.88 3.22 25.59
C LEU A 267 -11.17 4.58 25.52
N PRO A 268 -10.87 5.21 26.66
CA PRO A 268 -10.06 6.42 26.69
C PRO A 268 -8.67 6.17 26.08
N VAL A 269 -8.16 7.16 25.34
CA VAL A 269 -6.87 7.06 24.64
C VAL A 269 -5.72 6.68 25.60
N GLU A 270 -5.75 7.21 26.83
CA GLU A 270 -4.76 6.91 27.87
C GLU A 270 -4.73 5.42 28.26
N THR A 271 -5.91 4.79 28.31
CA THR A 271 -6.04 3.36 28.62
C THR A 271 -5.48 2.51 27.48
N VAL A 272 -5.82 2.88 26.24
CA VAL A 272 -5.45 2.12 25.04
C VAL A 272 -3.96 2.23 24.72
N LEU A 273 -3.32 3.35 25.08
CA LEU A 273 -1.88 3.53 24.92
C LEU A 273 -1.05 2.97 26.09
N SER A 274 -1.70 2.45 27.14
CA SER A 274 -0.97 1.86 28.27
C SER A 274 -0.23 0.57 27.83
N PRO A 275 1.03 0.36 28.25
CA PRO A 275 1.80 -0.83 27.86
C PRO A 275 1.14 -2.15 28.25
N ALA A 276 0.47 -2.18 29.41
CA ALA A 276 -0.26 -3.35 29.90
C ALA A 276 -1.43 -3.72 28.97
N TRP A 277 -2.25 -2.73 28.61
CA TRP A 277 -3.39 -2.97 27.71
C TRP A 277 -2.92 -3.40 26.32
N LEU A 278 -1.91 -2.74 25.78
CA LEU A 278 -1.37 -3.07 24.45
C LEU A 278 -0.88 -4.52 24.43
N ASN A 279 -0.09 -4.96 25.41
CA ASN A 279 0.47 -6.31 25.45
C ASN A 279 -0.60 -7.41 25.43
N GLU A 280 -1.74 -7.19 26.08
CA GLU A 280 -2.85 -8.15 26.12
C GLU A 280 -3.77 -8.09 24.88
N ASN A 281 -3.78 -6.96 24.17
CA ASN A 281 -4.74 -6.67 23.10
C ASN A 281 -4.12 -6.47 21.72
N LEU A 282 -2.85 -6.87 21.53
CA LEU A 282 -2.16 -6.75 20.25
C LEU A 282 -2.88 -7.51 19.13
N VAL A 283 -3.22 -6.77 18.07
CA VAL A 283 -3.70 -7.33 16.81
C VAL A 283 -2.57 -7.29 15.78
N ILE A 284 -2.01 -8.45 15.48
CA ILE A 284 -1.01 -8.62 14.42
C ILE A 284 -1.69 -9.30 13.23
N ALA A 285 -2.38 -8.50 12.41
CA ALA A 285 -3.21 -9.04 11.32
C ALA A 285 -2.46 -9.97 10.34
N PRO A 286 -1.24 -9.65 9.85
CA PRO A 286 -0.51 -10.55 8.96
C PRO A 286 -0.17 -11.90 9.60
N LEU A 287 0.15 -11.92 10.89
CA LEU A 287 0.44 -13.16 11.62
C LEU A 287 -0.84 -13.98 11.83
N ASN A 288 -1.95 -13.33 12.15
CA ASN A 288 -3.25 -13.99 12.26
C ASN A 288 -3.68 -14.60 10.92
N ASN A 289 -3.40 -13.90 9.81
CA ASN A 289 -3.64 -14.41 8.47
C ASN A 289 -2.80 -15.66 8.16
N LEU A 290 -1.50 -15.61 8.48
CA LEU A 290 -0.61 -16.76 8.29
C LEU A 290 -1.08 -17.97 9.12
N LYS A 291 -1.38 -17.77 10.40
CA LYS A 291 -1.90 -18.83 11.29
C LYS A 291 -3.19 -19.43 10.75
N TYR A 292 -4.13 -18.58 10.30
CA TYR A 292 -5.39 -19.02 9.72
C TYR A 292 -5.16 -19.97 8.53
N ASN A 293 -4.32 -19.57 7.57
CA ASN A 293 -4.01 -20.40 6.41
C ASN A 293 -3.31 -21.71 6.82
N MET A 294 -2.36 -21.67 7.74
CA MET A 294 -1.66 -22.87 8.22
C MET A 294 -2.58 -23.87 8.92
N HIS A 295 -3.54 -23.39 9.72
CA HIS A 295 -4.51 -24.25 10.38
C HIS A 295 -5.47 -24.91 9.38
N GLU A 296 -5.89 -24.18 8.34
CA GLU A 296 -6.78 -24.72 7.30
C GLU A 296 -6.09 -25.80 6.45
N PHE A 297 -4.78 -25.69 6.21
CA PHE A 297 -3.99 -26.75 5.60
C PHE A 297 -3.91 -28.02 6.46
N GLY A 298 -3.93 -27.90 7.79
CA GLY A 298 -3.91 -29.05 8.71
C GLY A 298 -5.14 -29.94 8.62
N TYR A 299 -6.30 -29.39 8.26
CA TYR A 299 -7.53 -30.17 8.08
C TYR A 299 -7.66 -30.80 6.68
N LYS A 300 -7.04 -30.22 5.66
CA LYS A 300 -7.07 -30.75 4.27
C LYS A 300 -6.03 -31.84 3.97
N VAL A 301 -5.09 -32.10 4.87
CA VAL A 301 -4.07 -33.17 4.72
C VAL A 301 -4.51 -34.47 5.44
N LEU A 302 -5.66 -34.45 6.12
CA LEU A 302 -6.24 -35.58 6.84
C LEU A 302 -7.52 -36.15 6.20
N GLU A 303 -7.82 -35.74 4.95
CA GLU A 303 -8.82 -36.37 4.07
C GLU A 303 -8.12 -36.93 2.82
#